data_AF-A0A2S7T560-F1
#
_entry.id   AF-A0A2S7T560-F1
#
_cell.length_a   1.000
_cell.length_b   1.000
_cell.length_c   1.000
_cell.angle_alpha   90.00
_cell.angle_beta   90.00
_cell.angle_gamma   90.00
#
_symmetry.space_group_name_H-M   'P 1'
#
loop_
_entity.id
_entity.type
_entity.pdbx_description
1 polymer ?
#
loop_
_entity_poly.entity_id
_entity_poly.type
_entity_poly.pdbx_seq_one_letter_code
_entity_poly.pdbx_strand_id
1 'polypeptide(L)'
;MGYDIMKNNNTKRLAVSLLLIFPLLVFGQKRVEAKADRLFQKRAYALAADEYEDLLKHNWNTAYAHKQLAFCYFETREFDKALPHLQEVLGNDDLPLRYIWEYALLLKAEGKIEESEKWLAYSKMIKLKNPLIPRLSQDSTWHPVALLERQEYKVEPVSFNSKYSDFGARIYNDTLYFTSSRKTPENNSNYSWYDEPYLDLYYIPLSSLDQTPKALEGGIRSKYHESSPTFFKDYKGKNSVFFTRNNLKSGQYVVGKKRINNLKIYKGEQKKNGTWDMSRDLAINSPDYSNAHPF
;
A
#
# COMPACT_ATOMS: atom_id res chain seq x y z
N MET A 1 41.27 -2.10 -57.00
CA MET A 1 40.47 -3.32 -56.69
C MET A 1 40.49 -3.73 -55.21
N GLY A 2 41.52 -3.41 -54.41
CA GLY A 2 41.57 -3.79 -52.97
C GLY A 2 40.76 -2.91 -52.00
N TYR A 3 40.44 -1.66 -52.36
CA TYR A 3 39.77 -0.72 -51.46
C TYR A 3 38.27 -1.05 -51.22
N ASP A 4 37.55 -1.51 -52.25
CA ASP A 4 36.13 -1.89 -52.14
C ASP A 4 35.90 -3.19 -51.37
N ILE A 5 36.85 -4.14 -51.44
CA ILE A 5 36.77 -5.43 -50.74
C ILE A 5 36.91 -5.23 -49.22
N MET A 6 37.82 -4.35 -48.79
CA MET A 6 38.00 -4.02 -47.37
C MET A 6 36.78 -3.29 -46.77
N LYS A 7 36.17 -2.37 -47.54
CA LYS A 7 34.98 -1.64 -47.10
C LYS A 7 33.79 -2.58 -46.87
N ASN A 8 33.59 -3.54 -47.78
CA ASN A 8 32.53 -4.56 -47.70
C ASN A 8 32.67 -5.49 -46.48
N ASN A 9 33.91 -5.90 -46.14
CA ASN A 9 34.17 -6.74 -44.97
C ASN A 9 33.95 -5.99 -43.64
N ASN A 10 34.27 -4.69 -43.59
CA ASN A 10 34.01 -3.87 -42.41
C ASN A 10 32.52 -3.63 -42.20
N THR A 11 31.74 -3.36 -43.25
CA THR A 11 30.27 -3.26 -43.16
C THR A 11 29.61 -4.57 -42.75
N LYS A 12 30.09 -5.73 -43.24
CA LYS A 12 29.59 -7.04 -42.83
C LYS A 12 29.91 -7.35 -41.36
N ARG A 13 31.12 -7.01 -40.89
CA ARG A 13 31.49 -7.16 -39.47
C ARG A 13 30.66 -6.27 -38.56
N LEU A 14 30.46 -5.00 -38.94
CA LEU A 14 29.57 -4.07 -38.23
C LEU A 14 28.13 -4.59 -38.18
N ALA A 15 27.60 -5.09 -39.29
CA ALA A 15 26.26 -5.67 -39.33
C ALA A 15 26.13 -6.90 -38.41
N VAL A 16 27.10 -7.81 -38.41
CA VAL A 16 27.12 -8.98 -37.51
C VAL A 16 27.24 -8.55 -36.04
N SER A 17 28.08 -7.56 -35.72
CA SER A 17 28.18 -7.02 -34.35
C SER A 17 26.88 -6.35 -33.89
N LEU A 18 26.23 -5.55 -34.73
CA LEU A 18 24.90 -5.00 -34.46
C LEU A 18 23.85 -6.10 -34.25
N LEU A 19 23.91 -7.18 -35.04
CA LEU A 19 22.98 -8.32 -34.94
C LEU A 19 23.19 -9.15 -33.65
N LEU A 20 24.41 -9.19 -33.11
CA LEU A 20 24.75 -9.86 -31.85
C LEU A 20 24.46 -9.00 -30.61
N ILE A 21 24.49 -7.67 -30.72
CA ILE A 21 24.19 -6.74 -29.63
C ILE A 21 22.67 -6.56 -29.45
N PHE A 22 21.90 -6.61 -30.53
CA PHE A 22 20.44 -6.46 -30.50
C PHE A 22 19.71 -7.41 -29.52
N PRO A 23 20.00 -8.73 -29.46
CA PRO A 23 19.33 -9.62 -28.51
C PRO A 23 19.62 -9.25 -27.06
N LEU A 24 20.84 -8.81 -26.72
CA LEU A 24 21.21 -8.47 -25.34
C LEU A 24 20.37 -7.33 -24.77
N LEU A 25 20.01 -6.35 -25.61
CA LEU A 25 19.16 -5.22 -25.20
C LEU A 25 17.71 -5.65 -24.94
N VAL A 26 17.15 -6.50 -25.81
CA VAL A 26 15.77 -7.02 -25.66
C VAL A 26 15.65 -7.94 -24.45
N PHE A 27 16.66 -8.79 -24.20
CA PHE A 27 16.69 -9.66 -23.01
C PHE A 27 16.83 -8.86 -21.70
N GLY A 28 17.55 -7.73 -21.72
CA GLY A 28 17.67 -6.81 -20.58
C GLY A 28 16.31 -6.22 -20.17
N GLN A 29 15.59 -5.64 -21.13
CA GLN A 29 14.24 -5.10 -20.91
C GLN A 29 13.29 -6.14 -20.32
N LYS A 30 13.21 -7.32 -20.95
CA LYS A 30 12.27 -8.37 -20.51
C LYS A 30 12.56 -8.90 -19.11
N ARG A 31 13.82 -8.87 -18.68
CA ARG A 31 14.21 -9.29 -17.32
C ARG A 31 13.74 -8.30 -16.26
N VAL A 32 13.89 -6.99 -16.50
CA VAL A 32 13.44 -5.95 -15.56
C VAL A 32 11.92 -5.95 -15.46
N GLU A 33 11.22 -5.97 -16.60
CA GLU A 33 9.76 -6.05 -16.66
C GLU A 33 9.21 -7.27 -15.90
N ALA A 34 9.78 -8.46 -16.14
CA ALA A 34 9.36 -9.68 -15.45
C ALA A 34 9.61 -9.64 -13.93
N LYS A 35 10.66 -8.95 -13.49
CA LYS A 35 10.94 -8.74 -12.07
C LYS A 35 9.91 -7.80 -11.45
N ALA A 36 9.62 -6.68 -12.10
CA ALA A 36 8.59 -5.72 -11.68
C ALA A 36 7.22 -6.40 -11.56
N ASP A 37 6.81 -7.13 -12.60
CA ASP A 37 5.52 -7.84 -12.63
C ASP A 37 5.42 -8.92 -11.55
N ARG A 38 6.52 -9.63 -11.26
CA ARG A 38 6.54 -10.62 -10.18
C ARG A 38 6.35 -9.98 -8.80
N LEU A 39 6.94 -8.81 -8.57
CA LEU A 39 6.76 -8.04 -7.33
C LEU A 39 5.32 -7.51 -7.25
N PHE A 40 4.81 -6.96 -8.35
CA PHE A 40 3.44 -6.47 -8.47
C PHE A 40 2.40 -7.57 -8.16
N GLN A 41 2.55 -8.76 -8.75
CA GLN A 41 1.65 -9.91 -8.49
C GLN A 41 1.69 -10.37 -7.03
N LYS A 42 2.81 -10.16 -6.34
CA LYS A 42 2.96 -10.41 -4.90
C LYS A 42 2.49 -9.25 -4.02
N ARG A 43 1.98 -8.17 -4.62
CA ARG A 43 1.57 -6.93 -3.96
C ARG A 43 2.70 -6.20 -3.25
N ALA A 44 3.94 -6.44 -3.69
CA ALA A 44 5.10 -5.73 -3.18
C ALA A 44 5.24 -4.40 -3.92
N TYR A 45 4.26 -3.51 -3.77
CA TYR A 45 4.07 -2.38 -4.68
C TYR A 45 5.16 -1.32 -4.59
N ALA A 46 5.67 -1.02 -3.40
CA ALA A 46 6.82 -0.13 -3.25
C ALA A 46 8.04 -0.65 -4.04
N LEU A 47 8.38 -1.93 -3.86
CA LEU A 47 9.48 -2.57 -4.59
C LEU A 47 9.19 -2.71 -6.10
N ALA A 48 7.94 -2.93 -6.49
CA ALA A 48 7.57 -3.00 -7.90
C ALA A 48 7.68 -1.62 -8.56
N ALA A 49 7.31 -0.54 -7.86
CA ALA A 49 7.46 0.82 -8.34
C ALA A 49 8.91 1.13 -8.70
N ASP A 50 9.88 0.78 -7.84
CA ASP A 50 11.31 0.97 -8.12
C ASP A 50 11.74 0.34 -9.45
N GLU A 51 11.25 -0.87 -9.76
CA GLU A 51 11.58 -1.57 -11.01
C GLU A 51 10.86 -0.97 -12.23
N TYR A 52 9.61 -0.50 -12.07
CA TYR A 52 8.90 0.16 -13.17
C TYR A 52 9.47 1.57 -13.44
N GLU A 53 9.97 2.28 -12.43
CA GLU A 53 10.76 3.51 -12.64
C GLU A 53 12.00 3.22 -13.48
N ASP A 54 12.67 2.09 -13.24
CA ASP A 54 13.85 1.69 -14.02
C ASP A 54 13.51 1.45 -15.50
N LEU A 55 12.33 0.87 -15.79
CA LEU A 55 11.85 0.77 -17.17
C LEU A 55 11.70 2.15 -17.83
N LEU A 56 11.12 3.13 -17.12
CA LEU A 56 10.96 4.49 -17.64
C LEU A 56 12.30 5.20 -17.85
N LYS A 57 13.26 5.04 -16.93
CA LYS A 57 14.63 5.60 -17.06
C LYS A 57 15.30 5.13 -18.36
N HIS A 58 15.00 3.91 -18.82
CA HIS A 58 15.52 3.34 -20.05
C HIS A 58 14.60 3.49 -21.27
N ASN A 59 13.47 4.20 -21.15
CA ASN A 59 12.42 4.34 -22.18
C ASN A 59 11.86 2.98 -22.66
N TRP A 60 11.78 2.00 -21.78
CA TRP A 60 11.28 0.66 -22.08
C TRP A 60 9.80 0.53 -21.73
N ASN A 61 8.99 0.09 -22.71
CA ASN A 61 7.56 -0.21 -22.53
C ASN A 61 6.81 0.86 -21.72
N THR A 62 7.02 2.13 -22.09
CA THR A 62 6.69 3.28 -21.23
C THR A 62 5.21 3.35 -20.86
N ALA A 63 4.30 3.15 -21.81
CA ALA A 63 2.86 3.16 -21.53
C ALA A 63 2.46 2.11 -20.48
N TYR A 64 3.04 0.91 -20.54
CA TYR A 64 2.81 -0.13 -19.54
C TYR A 64 3.42 0.26 -18.19
N ALA A 65 4.66 0.74 -18.18
CA ALA A 65 5.35 1.15 -16.95
C ALA A 65 4.63 2.32 -16.24
N HIS A 66 4.16 3.34 -16.96
CA HIS A 66 3.34 4.42 -16.39
C HIS A 66 2.06 3.87 -15.76
N LYS A 67 1.35 2.96 -16.44
CA LYS A 67 0.13 2.34 -15.90
C LYS A 67 0.41 1.60 -14.58
N GLN A 68 1.47 0.80 -14.55
CA GLN A 68 1.82 0.01 -13.37
C GLN A 68 2.35 0.88 -12.23
N LEU A 69 3.12 1.95 -12.52
CA LEU A 69 3.57 2.94 -11.53
C LEU A 69 2.41 3.69 -10.89
N ALA A 70 1.49 4.19 -11.72
CA ALA A 70 0.27 4.82 -11.23
C ALA A 70 -0.47 3.92 -10.25
N PHE A 71 -0.60 2.63 -10.58
CA PHE A 71 -1.20 1.64 -9.68
C PHE A 71 -0.40 1.49 -8.38
N CYS A 72 0.91 1.25 -8.47
CA CYS A 72 1.77 1.04 -7.30
C CYS A 72 1.71 2.23 -6.35
N TYR A 73 1.95 3.45 -6.85
CA TYR A 73 1.94 4.66 -6.03
C TYR A 73 0.56 4.96 -5.44
N PHE A 74 -0.52 4.66 -6.17
CA PHE A 74 -1.87 4.80 -5.61
C PHE A 74 -2.09 3.83 -4.44
N GLU A 75 -1.68 2.57 -4.58
CA GLU A 75 -1.80 1.55 -3.53
C GLU A 75 -0.84 1.77 -2.34
N THR A 76 0.28 2.49 -2.54
CA THR A 76 1.19 2.93 -1.46
C THR A 76 0.83 4.31 -0.89
N ARG A 77 -0.24 4.94 -1.40
CA ARG A 77 -0.72 6.28 -1.00
C ARG A 77 0.26 7.42 -1.31
N GLU A 78 1.20 7.20 -2.22
CA GLU A 78 2.11 8.21 -2.76
C GLU A 78 1.43 9.00 -3.89
N PHE A 79 0.31 9.64 -3.55
CA PHE A 79 -0.61 10.22 -4.54
C PHE A 79 0.04 11.29 -5.43
N ASP A 80 0.93 12.11 -4.88
CA ASP A 80 1.67 13.13 -5.63
C ASP A 80 2.53 12.50 -6.74
N LYS A 81 3.07 11.30 -6.50
CA LYS A 81 3.81 10.53 -7.51
C LYS A 81 2.86 9.83 -8.48
N ALA A 82 1.71 9.32 -8.02
CA ALA A 82 0.75 8.63 -8.86
C ALA A 82 0.13 9.52 -9.95
N LEU A 83 -0.20 10.77 -9.60
CA LEU A 83 -0.92 11.71 -10.46
C LEU A 83 -0.27 11.96 -11.84
N PRO A 84 1.03 12.29 -11.96
CA PRO A 84 1.65 12.49 -13.27
C PRO A 84 1.63 11.21 -14.11
N HIS A 85 1.82 10.03 -13.53
CA HIS A 85 1.74 8.77 -14.28
C HIS A 85 0.32 8.44 -14.72
N LEU A 86 -0.69 8.79 -13.93
CA LEU A 86 -2.09 8.70 -14.34
C LEU A 86 -2.36 9.58 -15.56
N GLN A 87 -1.85 10.82 -15.55
CA GLN A 87 -2.01 11.74 -16.67
C GLN A 87 -1.42 11.20 -17.98
N GLU A 88 -0.23 10.59 -17.93
CA GLU A 88 0.44 9.99 -19.08
C GLU A 88 -0.33 8.82 -19.73
N VAL A 89 -1.17 8.12 -18.95
CA VAL A 89 -1.96 6.99 -19.49
C VAL A 89 -3.36 7.39 -19.93
N LEU A 90 -3.80 8.62 -19.68
CA LEU A 90 -5.10 9.13 -20.14
C LEU A 90 -5.13 9.18 -21.67
N GLY A 91 -6.29 8.86 -22.26
CA GLY A 91 -6.48 8.87 -23.72
C GLY A 91 -6.09 7.56 -24.42
N ASN A 92 -5.57 6.57 -23.70
CA ASN A 92 -5.46 5.21 -24.23
C ASN A 92 -6.86 4.54 -24.23
N ASP A 93 -7.31 4.07 -25.39
CA ASP A 93 -8.67 3.53 -25.60
C ASP A 93 -9.00 2.33 -24.69
N ASP A 94 -7.99 1.57 -24.26
CA ASP A 94 -8.13 0.38 -23.41
C ASP A 94 -7.88 0.65 -21.91
N LEU A 95 -7.81 1.92 -21.49
CA LEU A 95 -7.52 2.26 -20.09
C LEU A 95 -8.65 1.77 -19.15
N PRO A 96 -8.35 0.93 -18.14
CA PRO A 96 -9.37 0.50 -17.19
C PRO A 96 -9.99 1.68 -16.46
N LEU A 97 -11.31 1.63 -16.26
CA LEU A 97 -12.10 2.72 -15.66
C LEU A 97 -11.56 3.19 -14.29
N ARG A 98 -10.89 2.30 -13.53
CA ARG A 98 -10.21 2.61 -12.26
C ARG A 98 -9.26 3.80 -12.40
N TYR A 99 -8.40 3.84 -13.42
CA TYR A 99 -7.39 4.89 -13.57
C TYR A 99 -8.02 6.27 -13.83
N ILE A 100 -9.09 6.32 -14.63
CA ILE A 100 -9.85 7.56 -14.89
C ILE A 100 -10.45 8.09 -13.58
N TRP A 101 -11.05 7.19 -12.81
CA TRP A 101 -11.71 7.54 -11.56
C TRP A 101 -10.68 7.95 -10.48
N GLU A 102 -9.52 7.30 -10.41
CA GLU A 102 -8.41 7.65 -9.52
C GLU A 102 -7.80 9.00 -9.85
N TYR A 103 -7.56 9.26 -11.14
CA TYR A 103 -7.10 10.56 -11.61
C TYR A 103 -8.05 11.68 -11.15
N ALA A 104 -9.35 11.46 -11.34
CA ALA A 104 -10.35 12.41 -10.88
C ALA A 104 -10.31 12.63 -9.36
N LEU A 105 -10.12 11.57 -8.57
CA LEU A 105 -9.97 11.71 -7.12
C LEU A 105 -8.74 12.52 -6.72
N LEU A 106 -7.60 12.27 -7.35
CA LEU A 106 -6.36 12.98 -7.03
C LEU A 106 -6.42 14.44 -7.44
N LEU A 107 -7.03 14.76 -8.60
CA LEU A 107 -7.32 16.15 -8.97
C LEU A 107 -8.13 16.88 -7.89
N LYS A 108 -9.15 16.22 -7.32
CA LYS A 108 -9.94 16.82 -6.25
C LYS A 108 -9.12 17.03 -4.99
N ALA A 109 -8.26 16.07 -4.63
CA ALA A 109 -7.35 16.18 -3.49
C ALA A 109 -6.36 17.35 -3.64
N GLU A 110 -5.92 17.65 -4.87
CA GLU A 110 -5.12 18.84 -5.19
C GLU A 110 -5.93 20.16 -5.24
N GLY A 111 -7.24 20.10 -5.02
CA GLY A 111 -8.12 21.27 -5.09
C GLY A 111 -8.58 21.64 -6.51
N LYS A 112 -8.26 20.85 -7.55
CA LYS A 112 -8.74 21.01 -8.93
C LYS A 112 -10.15 20.44 -9.10
N ILE A 113 -11.09 20.99 -8.33
CA ILE A 113 -12.44 20.44 -8.17
C ILE A 113 -13.21 20.37 -9.50
N GLU A 114 -13.22 21.45 -10.29
CA GLU A 114 -13.96 21.48 -11.56
C GLU A 114 -13.46 20.45 -12.58
N GLU A 115 -12.14 20.25 -12.62
CA GLU A 115 -11.52 19.27 -13.51
C GLU A 115 -11.86 17.84 -13.06
N SER A 116 -11.74 17.58 -11.75
CA SER A 116 -12.17 16.33 -11.15
C SER A 116 -13.62 15.97 -11.50
N GLU A 117 -14.55 16.93 -11.38
CA GLU A 117 -15.97 16.69 -11.66
C GLU A 117 -16.21 16.28 -13.12
N LYS A 118 -15.47 16.87 -14.07
CA LYS A 118 -15.53 16.48 -15.48
C LYS A 118 -15.08 15.03 -15.68
N TRP A 119 -13.97 14.63 -15.07
CA TRP A 119 -13.46 13.25 -15.16
C TRP A 119 -14.35 12.23 -14.43
N LEU A 120 -14.94 12.59 -13.29
CA LEU A 120 -15.92 11.77 -12.60
C LEU A 120 -17.17 11.57 -13.47
N ALA A 121 -17.68 12.64 -14.11
CA ALA A 121 -18.80 12.55 -15.04
C ALA A 121 -18.47 11.65 -16.24
N TYR A 122 -17.28 11.81 -16.83
CA TYR A 122 -16.78 10.98 -17.93
C TYR A 122 -16.70 9.49 -17.53
N SER A 123 -16.15 9.18 -16.34
CA SER A 123 -16.09 7.81 -15.83
C SER A 123 -17.48 7.19 -15.69
N LYS A 124 -18.48 7.97 -15.24
CA LYS A 124 -19.87 7.54 -15.13
C LYS A 124 -20.48 7.26 -16.51
N MET A 125 -20.18 8.08 -17.52
CA MET A 125 -20.65 7.87 -18.90
C MET A 125 -20.09 6.58 -19.50
N ILE A 126 -18.79 6.30 -19.34
CA ILE A 126 -18.18 5.04 -19.81
C ILE A 126 -18.88 3.84 -19.18
N LYS A 127 -19.11 3.89 -17.86
CA LYS A 127 -19.80 2.82 -17.13
C LYS A 127 -21.23 2.59 -17.62
N LEU A 128 -21.98 3.66 -17.89
CA LEU A 128 -23.35 3.55 -18.40
C LEU A 128 -23.41 2.90 -19.79
N LYS A 129 -22.41 3.16 -20.64
CA LYS A 129 -22.31 2.53 -21.97
C LYS A 129 -21.91 1.06 -21.91
N ASN A 130 -21.20 0.64 -20.87
CA ASN A 130 -20.67 -0.70 -20.71
C ASN A 130 -21.02 -1.27 -19.32
N PRO A 131 -22.27 -1.73 -19.10
CA PRO A 131 -22.74 -2.17 -17.78
C PRO A 131 -22.06 -3.46 -17.28
N LEU A 132 -21.35 -4.17 -18.15
CA LEU A 132 -20.52 -5.34 -17.80
C LEU A 132 -19.22 -4.96 -17.08
N ILE A 133 -18.80 -3.68 -17.13
CA ILE A 133 -17.67 -3.21 -16.32
C ILE A 133 -18.05 -3.43 -14.85
N PRO A 134 -17.28 -4.26 -14.10
CA PRO A 134 -17.58 -4.55 -12.71
C PRO A 134 -17.78 -3.26 -11.92
N ARG A 135 -18.63 -3.30 -10.89
CA ARG A 135 -18.83 -2.15 -10.01
C ARG A 135 -17.46 -1.80 -9.44
N LEU A 136 -16.88 -0.67 -9.84
CA LEU A 136 -15.62 -0.13 -9.31
C LEU A 136 -15.55 -0.22 -7.77
N SER A 137 -16.71 -0.18 -7.12
CA SER A 137 -16.87 -0.22 -5.66
C SER A 137 -16.91 -1.61 -5.02
N GLN A 138 -16.88 -2.75 -5.75
CA GLN A 138 -16.98 -4.08 -5.11
C GLN A 138 -15.63 -4.70 -4.73
N ASP A 139 -14.57 -4.41 -5.48
CA ASP A 139 -13.20 -4.78 -5.07
C ASP A 139 -12.45 -3.61 -4.40
N SER A 140 -12.98 -2.39 -4.51
CA SER A 140 -12.37 -1.17 -4.02
C SER A 140 -13.24 -0.38 -3.03
N THR A 141 -13.77 -1.08 -2.02
CA THR A 141 -14.39 -0.46 -0.84
C THR A 141 -13.42 0.38 -0.01
N TRP A 142 -12.18 0.60 -0.48
CA TRP A 142 -11.08 1.32 0.18
C TRP A 142 -10.72 2.64 -0.48
N HIS A 143 -11.60 3.17 -1.31
CA HIS A 143 -11.40 4.47 -1.90
C HIS A 143 -11.69 5.59 -0.89
N PRO A 144 -10.85 6.63 -0.81
CA PRO A 144 -10.76 7.44 0.39
C PRO A 144 -11.87 8.47 0.31
N VAL A 145 -12.97 8.20 1.01
CA VAL A 145 -13.94 9.23 1.39
C VAL A 145 -13.19 10.44 1.97
N ALA A 146 -12.09 10.19 2.69
CA ALA A 146 -11.14 11.20 3.17
C ALA A 146 -10.54 12.13 2.09
N LEU A 147 -10.33 11.68 0.83
CA LEU A 147 -9.88 12.59 -0.26
C LEU A 147 -11.02 13.47 -0.80
N LEU A 148 -12.26 13.10 -0.52
CA LEU A 148 -13.45 13.86 -0.92
C LEU A 148 -13.92 14.83 0.16
N GLU A 149 -13.47 14.64 1.40
CA GLU A 149 -13.83 15.45 2.55
C GLU A 149 -13.02 16.76 2.56
N ARG A 150 -13.69 17.87 2.90
CA ARG A 150 -12.99 19.13 3.17
C ARG A 150 -12.20 18.95 4.45
N GLN A 151 -10.91 19.27 4.40
CA GLN A 151 -10.09 19.31 5.61
C GLN A 151 -10.55 20.48 6.49
N GLU A 152 -11.23 20.17 7.60
CA GLU A 152 -11.77 21.16 8.55
C GLU A 152 -10.74 21.57 9.63
N TYR A 153 -9.59 20.90 9.66
CA TYR A 153 -8.57 21.07 10.70
C TYR A 153 -7.16 21.07 10.12
N LYS A 154 -6.28 21.88 10.70
CA LYS A 154 -4.84 21.82 10.43
C LYS A 154 -4.24 20.69 11.26
N VAL A 155 -3.45 19.82 10.63
CA VAL A 155 -2.67 18.80 11.31
C VAL A 155 -1.25 19.30 11.46
N GLU A 156 -0.71 19.21 12.67
CA GLU A 156 0.70 19.51 12.95
C GLU A 156 1.36 18.25 13.53
N PRO A 157 2.59 17.93 13.12
CA PRO A 157 3.30 16.79 13.67
C PRO A 157 3.63 17.03 15.14
N VAL A 158 3.57 15.97 15.93
CA VAL A 158 4.05 15.96 17.32
C VAL A 158 5.48 15.44 17.36
N SER A 159 6.22 15.79 18.41
CA SER A 159 7.66 15.48 18.56
C SER A 159 7.98 13.98 18.47
N PHE A 160 7.04 13.12 18.85
CA PHE A 160 7.21 11.68 18.85
C PHE A 160 6.75 10.99 17.57
N ASN A 161 6.28 11.72 16.56
CA ASN A 161 5.98 11.12 15.25
C ASN A 161 7.23 10.44 14.68
N SER A 162 7.06 9.26 14.12
CA SER A 162 8.08 8.58 13.34
C SER A 162 8.13 9.15 11.92
N LYS A 163 9.19 8.82 11.19
CA LYS A 163 9.29 9.08 9.75
C LYS A 163 8.43 8.14 8.89
N TYR A 164 7.78 7.16 9.52
CA TYR A 164 6.94 6.15 8.88
C TYR A 164 5.46 6.44 9.17
N SER A 165 4.55 5.56 8.76
CA SER A 165 3.12 5.71 9.08
C SER A 165 2.85 5.66 10.58
N ASP A 166 2.26 6.74 11.12
CA ASP A 166 1.65 6.81 12.45
C ASP A 166 0.17 7.21 12.30
N PHE A 167 -0.75 6.42 12.84
CA PHE A 167 -2.19 6.70 12.71
C PHE A 167 -3.03 5.99 13.78
N GLY A 168 -4.35 6.21 13.74
CA GLY A 168 -5.28 5.49 14.61
C GLY A 168 -5.16 5.88 16.08
N ALA A 169 -4.77 7.13 16.35
CA ALA A 169 -4.65 7.70 17.68
C ALA A 169 -5.96 7.60 18.48
N ARG A 170 -5.88 7.13 19.73
CA ARG A 170 -6.98 7.00 20.68
C ARG A 170 -6.48 7.27 22.10
N ILE A 171 -7.23 8.04 22.88
CA ILE A 171 -6.94 8.28 24.30
C ILE A 171 -7.78 7.32 25.15
N TYR A 172 -7.13 6.67 26.11
CA TYR A 172 -7.79 5.86 27.13
C TYR A 172 -6.99 5.93 28.44
N ASN A 173 -7.64 6.23 29.57
CA ASN A 173 -7.01 6.35 30.89
C ASN A 173 -5.71 7.20 30.86
N ASP A 174 -5.81 8.45 30.41
CA ASP A 174 -4.69 9.41 30.32
C ASP A 174 -3.46 8.93 29.53
N THR A 175 -3.67 7.94 28.67
CA THR A 175 -2.65 7.37 27.79
C THR A 175 -3.12 7.48 26.35
N LEU A 176 -2.26 8.02 25.49
CA LEU A 176 -2.45 8.00 24.06
C LEU A 176 -1.93 6.67 23.50
N TYR A 177 -2.78 5.97 22.76
CA TYR A 177 -2.46 4.76 22.01
C TYR A 177 -2.56 5.04 20.52
N PHE A 178 -1.69 4.45 19.73
CA PHE A 178 -1.69 4.62 18.28
C PHE A 178 -1.01 3.44 17.58
N THR A 179 -1.21 3.34 16.27
CA THR A 179 -0.54 2.37 15.39
C THR A 179 0.65 3.05 14.72
N SER A 180 1.78 2.34 14.62
CA SER A 180 2.99 2.86 13.97
C SER A 180 3.74 1.76 13.23
N SER A 181 4.28 2.07 12.05
CA SER A 181 5.31 1.28 11.36
C SER A 181 6.73 1.73 11.74
N ARG A 182 6.93 2.32 12.93
CA ARG A 182 8.26 2.72 13.38
C ARG A 182 9.20 1.52 13.52
N LYS A 183 10.44 1.74 13.11
CA LYS A 183 11.51 0.74 13.25
C LYS A 183 11.99 0.67 14.70
N THR A 184 11.98 -0.53 15.27
CA THR A 184 12.59 -0.82 16.59
C THR A 184 13.50 -2.05 16.47
N PRO A 185 14.41 -2.32 17.43
CA PRO A 185 15.21 -3.55 17.42
C PRO A 185 14.34 -4.82 17.30
N GLU A 186 13.16 -4.80 17.91
CA GLU A 186 12.20 -5.90 17.93
C GLU A 186 11.26 -5.90 16.71
N ASN A 187 11.19 -4.79 15.95
CA ASN A 187 10.38 -4.63 14.74
C ASN A 187 11.20 -3.98 13.62
N ASN A 188 12.02 -4.79 12.95
CA ASN A 188 12.96 -4.33 11.92
C ASN A 188 12.70 -4.94 10.54
N SER A 189 11.71 -5.84 10.43
CA SER A 189 11.37 -6.54 9.20
C SER A 189 10.34 -5.74 8.42
N ASN A 190 10.63 -5.46 7.15
CA ASN A 190 9.73 -4.69 6.31
C ASN A 190 8.59 -5.56 5.76
N TYR A 191 7.41 -4.98 5.72
CA TYR A 191 6.28 -5.46 4.95
C TYR A 191 6.43 -5.00 3.50
N SER A 192 6.44 -5.96 2.58
CA SER A 192 6.81 -5.71 1.18
C SER A 192 5.87 -4.77 0.41
N TRP A 193 4.63 -4.57 0.88
CA TRP A 193 3.67 -3.71 0.20
C TRP A 193 4.13 -2.24 0.18
N TYR A 194 4.50 -1.71 1.35
CA TYR A 194 4.91 -0.32 1.54
C TYR A 194 6.43 -0.18 1.74
N ASP A 195 7.16 -1.30 1.86
CA ASP A 195 8.57 -1.35 2.27
C ASP A 195 8.87 -0.61 3.59
N GLU A 196 7.93 -0.70 4.53
CA GLU A 196 8.05 -0.19 5.89
C GLU A 196 7.98 -1.34 6.91
N PRO A 197 8.49 -1.17 8.15
CA PRO A 197 8.28 -2.15 9.21
C PRO A 197 6.80 -2.51 9.41
N TYR A 198 6.53 -3.73 9.90
CA TYR A 198 5.16 -4.13 10.20
C TYR A 198 4.53 -3.17 11.23
N LEU A 199 3.30 -2.74 10.99
CA LEU A 199 2.48 -2.01 11.97
C LEU A 199 2.43 -2.74 13.32
N ASP A 200 2.69 -2.01 14.40
CA ASP A 200 2.53 -2.44 15.78
C ASP A 200 1.81 -1.34 16.59
N LEU A 201 1.36 -1.67 17.79
CA LEU A 201 0.66 -0.77 18.69
C LEU A 201 1.61 -0.14 19.70
N TYR A 202 1.52 1.18 19.84
CA TYR A 202 2.35 1.97 20.74
C TYR A 202 1.49 2.79 21.68
N TYR A 203 2.08 3.17 22.81
CA TYR A 203 1.47 4.05 23.78
C TYR A 203 2.45 5.09 24.34
N ILE A 204 1.89 6.21 24.77
CA ILE A 204 2.60 7.28 25.47
C ILE A 204 1.66 7.95 26.49
N PRO A 205 2.07 8.10 27.76
CA PRO A 205 1.27 8.85 28.74
C PRO A 205 1.11 10.31 28.31
N LEU A 206 -0.09 10.88 28.48
CA LEU A 206 -0.33 12.29 28.16
C LEU A 206 0.49 13.24 29.04
N SER A 207 0.92 12.79 30.22
CA SER A 207 1.82 13.52 31.12
C SER A 207 3.28 13.56 30.65
N SER A 208 3.64 12.86 29.56
CA SER A 208 5.02 12.62 29.15
C SER A 208 5.18 12.52 27.62
N LEU A 209 4.47 13.40 26.89
CA LEU A 209 4.49 13.46 25.43
C LEU A 209 5.85 13.84 24.83
N ASP A 210 6.79 14.30 25.66
CA ASP A 210 8.18 14.56 25.31
C ASP A 210 9.04 13.28 25.23
N GLN A 211 8.53 12.14 25.71
CA GLN A 211 9.26 10.87 25.74
C GLN A 211 9.03 10.02 24.48
N THR A 212 9.83 8.96 24.34
CA THR A 212 9.67 7.98 23.26
C THR A 212 8.48 7.05 23.55
N PRO A 213 7.54 6.89 22.58
CA PRO A 213 6.45 5.92 22.70
C PRO A 213 6.95 4.49 22.89
N LYS A 214 6.25 3.71 23.72
CA LYS A 214 6.57 2.31 24.02
C LYS A 214 5.63 1.38 23.27
N ALA A 215 6.16 0.26 22.78
CA ALA A 215 5.33 -0.77 22.17
C ALA A 215 4.46 -1.46 23.23
N LEU A 216 3.29 -1.94 22.84
CA LEU A 216 2.48 -2.81 23.70
C LEU A 216 3.14 -4.19 23.79
N GLU A 217 3.34 -4.67 25.02
CA GLU A 217 3.97 -5.95 25.27
C GLU A 217 2.97 -7.08 25.52
N GLY A 218 3.47 -8.31 25.41
CA GLY A 218 2.70 -9.53 25.65
C GLY A 218 1.99 -10.04 24.40
N GLY A 219 0.83 -10.67 24.56
CA GLY A 219 0.17 -11.39 23.47
C GLY A 219 -0.40 -10.50 22.35
N ILE A 220 -0.46 -9.18 22.57
CA ILE A 220 -0.87 -8.19 21.55
C ILE A 220 0.16 -8.03 20.44
N ARG A 221 1.44 -8.33 20.70
CA ARG A 221 2.46 -8.17 19.67
C ARG A 221 2.64 -9.45 18.88
N SER A 222 2.84 -9.33 17.57
CA SER A 222 3.32 -10.42 16.73
C SER A 222 4.43 -9.93 15.79
N LYS A 223 4.83 -10.79 14.83
CA LYS A 223 5.75 -10.41 13.75
C LYS A 223 5.03 -9.88 12.50
N TYR A 224 3.73 -9.65 12.60
CA TYR A 224 2.84 -9.22 11.53
C TYR A 224 2.01 -8.01 12.00
N HIS A 225 1.11 -7.48 11.18
CA HIS A 225 0.42 -6.24 11.49
C HIS A 225 -0.55 -6.35 12.66
N GLU A 226 -0.45 -5.37 13.56
CA GLU A 226 -1.47 -4.95 14.51
C GLU A 226 -1.85 -3.49 14.31
N SER A 227 -3.14 -3.16 14.44
CA SER A 227 -3.60 -1.77 14.31
C SER A 227 -4.96 -1.51 14.98
N SER A 228 -5.33 -0.23 15.01
CA SER A 228 -6.68 0.23 15.33
C SER A 228 -7.22 -0.28 16.67
N PRO A 229 -6.52 -0.05 17.79
CA PRO A 229 -6.97 -0.53 19.08
C PRO A 229 -8.16 0.28 19.59
N THR A 230 -9.10 -0.39 20.24
CA THR A 230 -10.22 0.19 20.97
C THR A 230 -10.22 -0.37 22.37
N PHE A 231 -9.89 0.49 23.33
CA PHE A 231 -9.82 0.14 24.74
C PHE A 231 -11.14 0.45 25.43
N PHE A 232 -11.52 -0.42 26.37
CA PHE A 232 -12.73 -0.27 27.14
C PHE A 232 -12.61 -1.00 28.47
N LYS A 233 -13.52 -0.69 29.40
CA LYS A 233 -13.68 -1.43 30.64
C LYS A 233 -14.87 -2.38 30.48
N ASP A 234 -14.64 -3.68 30.67
CA ASP A 234 -15.71 -4.65 30.56
C ASP A 234 -16.70 -4.57 31.74
N TYR A 235 -17.79 -5.33 31.66
CA TYR A 235 -18.82 -5.37 32.71
C TYR A 235 -18.31 -5.89 34.08
N LYS A 236 -17.13 -6.52 34.11
CA LYS A 236 -16.45 -6.99 35.32
C LYS A 236 -15.40 -5.99 35.83
N GLY A 237 -15.30 -4.82 35.22
CA GLY A 237 -14.34 -3.79 35.59
C GLY A 237 -12.92 -4.05 35.07
N LYS A 238 -12.70 -5.01 34.16
CA LYS A 238 -11.38 -5.29 33.59
C LYS A 238 -11.10 -4.43 32.37
N ASN A 239 -9.88 -3.90 32.30
CA ASN A 239 -9.39 -3.24 31.08
C ASN A 239 -9.27 -4.27 29.96
N SER A 240 -9.94 -3.98 28.86
CA SER A 240 -10.02 -4.82 27.66
C SER A 240 -9.67 -4.00 26.43
N VAL A 241 -9.27 -4.69 25.37
CA VAL A 241 -8.97 -4.09 24.07
C VAL A 241 -9.51 -4.95 22.95
N PHE A 242 -10.11 -4.33 21.94
CA PHE A 242 -10.26 -4.92 20.61
C PHE A 242 -9.24 -4.30 19.67
N PHE A 243 -8.63 -5.07 18.78
CA PHE A 243 -7.72 -4.53 17.77
C PHE A 243 -7.76 -5.37 16.50
N THR A 244 -7.30 -4.77 15.40
CA THR A 244 -7.18 -5.44 14.12
C THR A 244 -5.81 -6.10 14.01
N ARG A 245 -5.76 -7.35 13.55
CA ARG A 245 -4.51 -8.06 13.29
C ARG A 245 -4.61 -8.93 12.06
N ASN A 246 -3.48 -9.20 11.40
CA ASN A 246 -3.37 -10.31 10.46
C ASN A 246 -3.88 -11.64 11.06
N ASN A 247 -4.48 -12.49 10.24
CA ASN A 247 -5.01 -13.77 10.71
C ASN A 247 -3.86 -14.74 11.04
N LEU A 248 -3.72 -15.08 12.33
CA LEU A 248 -2.69 -15.99 12.83
C LEU A 248 -3.27 -17.20 13.56
N LYS A 249 -2.62 -18.36 13.40
CA LYS A 249 -2.85 -19.56 14.20
C LYS A 249 -1.52 -20.03 14.78
N SER A 250 -1.41 -20.06 16.11
CA SER A 250 -0.16 -20.41 16.82
C SER A 250 1.05 -19.60 16.34
N GLY A 251 0.87 -18.30 16.11
CA GLY A 251 1.91 -17.39 15.62
C GLY A 251 2.25 -17.52 14.12
N GLN A 252 1.60 -18.44 13.41
CA GLN A 252 1.82 -18.66 11.98
C GLN A 252 0.74 -17.98 11.12
N TYR A 253 1.15 -17.55 9.93
CA TYR A 253 0.32 -16.87 8.96
C TYR A 253 -0.76 -17.82 8.43
N VAL A 254 -2.02 -17.38 8.45
CA VAL A 254 -3.14 -18.16 7.91
C VAL A 254 -3.76 -17.43 6.74
N VAL A 255 -3.95 -18.12 5.63
CA VAL A 255 -4.58 -17.56 4.44
C VAL A 255 -5.96 -18.18 4.20
N GLY A 256 -6.87 -17.40 3.64
CA GLY A 256 -8.17 -17.89 3.16
C GLY A 256 -8.06 -18.61 1.81
N LYS A 257 -9.22 -18.97 1.24
CA LYS A 257 -9.31 -19.64 -0.07
C LYS A 257 -8.62 -18.90 -1.21
N LYS A 258 -8.62 -17.57 -1.18
CA LYS A 258 -7.94 -16.70 -2.16
C LYS A 258 -6.42 -16.57 -1.92
N ARG A 259 -5.83 -17.34 -1.00
CA ARG A 259 -4.43 -17.26 -0.56
C ARG A 259 -4.02 -15.88 -0.03
N ILE A 260 -4.99 -15.12 0.47
CA ILE A 260 -4.81 -13.82 1.12
C ILE A 260 -4.89 -14.03 2.63
N ASN A 261 -4.01 -13.38 3.38
CA ASN A 261 -4.17 -13.27 4.82
C ASN A 261 -5.12 -12.12 5.11
N ASN A 262 -6.33 -12.49 5.50
CA ASN A 262 -7.35 -11.53 5.87
C ASN A 262 -7.12 -11.02 7.30
N LEU A 263 -7.70 -9.87 7.58
CA LEU A 263 -7.67 -9.24 8.90
C LEU A 263 -8.74 -9.84 9.80
N LYS A 264 -8.46 -9.89 11.10
CA LYS A 264 -9.40 -10.30 12.15
C LYS A 264 -9.38 -9.31 13.29
N ILE A 265 -10.50 -9.23 14.00
CA ILE A 265 -10.60 -8.49 15.27
C ILE A 265 -10.25 -9.44 16.40
N TYR A 266 -9.22 -9.09 17.17
CA TYR A 266 -8.80 -9.83 18.35
C TYR A 266 -9.23 -9.09 19.61
N LYS A 267 -9.51 -9.83 20.70
CA LYS A 267 -9.79 -9.27 22.02
C LYS A 267 -8.68 -9.61 23.00
N GLY A 268 -8.13 -8.60 23.68
CA GLY A 268 -7.20 -8.75 24.80
C GLY A 268 -7.80 -8.30 26.14
N GLU A 269 -7.36 -8.91 27.23
CA GLU A 269 -7.63 -8.48 28.62
C GLU A 269 -6.30 -8.14 29.32
N GLN A 270 -6.25 -7.02 30.03
CA GLN A 270 -5.03 -6.59 30.71
C GLN A 270 -4.78 -7.45 31.96
N LYS A 271 -3.55 -7.94 32.12
CA LYS A 271 -3.06 -8.65 33.31
C LYS A 271 -2.62 -7.65 34.37
N LYS A 272 -2.48 -8.11 35.61
CA LYS A 272 -2.01 -7.31 36.75
C LYS A 272 -0.62 -6.69 36.54
N ASN A 273 0.24 -7.32 35.73
CA ASN A 273 1.59 -6.83 35.40
C ASN A 273 1.60 -5.84 34.21
N GLY A 274 0.43 -5.40 33.73
CA GLY A 274 0.32 -4.45 32.61
C GLY A 274 0.34 -5.08 31.22
N THR A 275 0.76 -6.35 31.08
CA THR A 275 0.75 -7.08 29.80
C THR A 275 -0.67 -7.51 29.40
N TRP A 276 -0.85 -7.88 28.13
CA TRP A 276 -2.16 -8.25 27.60
C TRP A 276 -2.27 -9.75 27.33
N ASP A 277 -3.33 -10.36 27.87
CA ASP A 277 -3.73 -11.74 27.56
C ASP A 277 -4.69 -11.75 26.39
N MET A 278 -4.37 -12.54 25.36
CA MET A 278 -5.21 -12.64 24.17
C MET A 278 -6.26 -13.72 24.32
N SER A 279 -7.52 -13.35 24.10
CA SER A 279 -8.65 -14.27 24.11
C SER A 279 -8.99 -14.77 22.70
N ARG A 280 -9.93 -15.72 22.66
CA ARG A 280 -10.29 -16.56 21.51
C ARG A 280 -10.76 -15.74 20.30
N ASP A 281 -10.64 -16.34 19.12
CA ASP A 281 -11.16 -15.81 17.86
C ASP A 281 -12.66 -15.46 18.00
N LEU A 282 -13.04 -14.24 17.61
CA LEU A 282 -14.42 -13.76 17.71
C LEU A 282 -15.29 -14.41 16.63
N ALA A 283 -16.58 -14.62 16.92
CA ALA A 283 -17.51 -15.26 15.97
C ALA A 283 -17.68 -14.49 14.64
N ILE A 284 -17.40 -13.18 14.65
CA ILE A 284 -17.43 -12.33 13.45
C ILE A 284 -16.28 -12.61 12.48
N ASN A 285 -15.20 -13.23 12.96
CA ASN A 285 -13.99 -13.41 12.18
C ASN A 285 -14.09 -14.58 11.20
N SER A 286 -13.37 -14.45 10.08
CA SER A 286 -13.28 -15.48 9.05
C SER A 286 -11.87 -15.53 8.48
N PRO A 287 -11.38 -16.71 8.03
CA PRO A 287 -10.17 -16.76 7.24
C PRO A 287 -10.38 -16.25 5.80
N ASP A 288 -11.62 -16.20 5.31
CA ASP A 288 -11.95 -15.94 3.90
C ASP A 288 -12.23 -14.45 3.58
N TYR A 289 -12.47 -13.62 4.60
CA TYR A 289 -12.67 -12.17 4.46
C TYR A 289 -12.17 -11.42 5.69
N SER A 290 -11.87 -10.13 5.51
CA SER A 290 -11.35 -9.27 6.58
C SER A 290 -12.47 -8.72 7.47
N ASN A 291 -12.27 -8.78 8.78
CA ASN A 291 -12.96 -7.93 9.75
C ASN A 291 -11.90 -7.08 10.47
N ALA A 292 -12.12 -5.78 10.51
CA ALA A 292 -11.15 -4.80 10.98
C ALA A 292 -11.85 -3.60 11.60
N HIS A 293 -11.07 -2.72 12.21
CA HIS A 293 -11.51 -1.42 12.75
C HIS A 293 -12.65 -1.57 13.77
N PRO A 294 -12.36 -2.10 14.97
CA PRO A 294 -13.39 -2.39 15.98
C PRO A 294 -14.00 -1.16 16.68
N PHE A 295 -13.77 0.05 16.15
CA PHE A 295 -14.26 1.31 16.70
C PHE A 295 -15.58 1.75 16.04
#